data_AF-A0A024TV89-F1
#
_entry.id   AF-A0A024TV89-F1
#
_cell.length_a   1.000
_cell.length_b   1.000
_cell.length_c   1.000
_cell.angle_alpha   90.00
_cell.angle_beta   90.00
_cell.angle_gamma   90.00
#
_symmetry.space_group_name_H-M   'P 1'
#
loop_
_entity.id
_entity.type
_entity.pdbx_description
1 polymer ?
#
loop_
_entity_poly.entity_id
_entity_poly.type
_entity_poly.pdbx_seq_one_letter_code
_entity_poly.pdbx_strand_id
1 'polypeptide(L)'
;MIITSRNLRIRDVTAKYLRNLYPHSAFYDPKTRLMRDNPNPDLNVDEVTFPGENTLHCSGDAIMLAKTKLFAWEATEKDMTQDGELHPQATPPLSSCASSTKRKSSNWNR
;
A
#
# COMPACT_ATOMS: atom_id res chain seq x y z
N MET A 1 -36.79 0.80 15.88
CA MET A 1 -36.68 -0.62 16.25
C MET A 1 -35.20 -0.93 16.40
N ILE A 2 -34.70 -1.09 17.63
CA ILE A 2 -33.28 -1.37 17.87
C ILE A 2 -33.07 -2.87 17.61
N ILE A 3 -32.31 -3.19 16.57
CA ILE A 3 -31.91 -4.57 16.28
C ILE A 3 -30.80 -4.91 17.29
N THR A 4 -31.13 -5.66 18.34
CA THR A 4 -30.13 -6.18 19.30
C THR A 4 -29.49 -7.44 18.71
N SER A 5 -28.59 -7.27 17.75
CA SER A 5 -27.88 -8.41 17.15
C SER A 5 -26.86 -8.98 18.15
N ARG A 6 -27.11 -10.21 18.61
CA ARG A 6 -26.20 -10.95 19.52
C ARG A 6 -24.89 -11.39 18.84
N ASN A 7 -24.84 -11.42 17.51
CA ASN A 7 -23.67 -11.85 16.74
C ASN A 7 -23.42 -10.89 15.57
N LEU A 8 -22.31 -10.14 15.63
CA LEU A 8 -21.93 -9.13 14.62
C LEU A 8 -21.04 -9.70 13.49
N ARG A 9 -20.64 -10.97 13.57
CA ARG A 9 -19.81 -11.60 12.55
C ARG A 9 -20.61 -11.83 11.27
N ILE A 10 -20.20 -11.20 10.19
CA ILE A 10 -20.69 -11.47 8.83
C ILE A 10 -20.25 -12.89 8.44
N ARG A 11 -21.17 -13.74 8.01
CA ARG A 11 -20.89 -15.16 7.70
C ARG A 11 -20.35 -15.39 6.28
N ASP A 12 -20.52 -14.43 5.38
CA ASP A 12 -20.09 -14.54 3.98
C ASP A 12 -18.58 -14.31 3.80
N VAL A 13 -17.95 -13.62 4.75
CA VAL A 13 -16.51 -13.30 4.70
C VAL A 13 -15.72 -14.36 5.45
N THR A 14 -14.95 -15.19 4.77
CA THR A 14 -14.04 -16.17 5.39
C THR A 14 -12.93 -15.48 6.20
N ALA A 15 -12.58 -16.04 7.37
CA ALA A 15 -11.46 -15.53 8.15
C ALA A 15 -10.12 -15.81 7.45
N LYS A 16 -9.11 -14.93 7.63
CA LYS A 16 -7.82 -15.03 6.92
C LYS A 16 -7.12 -16.38 7.17
N TYR A 17 -7.07 -16.82 8.43
CA TYR A 17 -6.45 -18.08 8.85
C TYR A 17 -7.24 -19.34 8.45
N LEU A 18 -8.45 -19.20 7.89
CA LEU A 18 -9.23 -20.32 7.36
C LEU A 18 -9.10 -20.44 5.84
N ARG A 19 -8.32 -19.57 5.19
CA ARG A 19 -8.09 -19.62 3.74
C ARG A 19 -7.23 -20.82 3.31
N ASN A 20 -6.27 -21.20 4.15
CA ASN A 20 -5.48 -22.40 3.99
C ASN A 20 -5.31 -23.06 5.37
N LEU A 21 -5.70 -24.33 5.49
CA LEU A 21 -5.63 -25.09 6.75
C LEU A 21 -4.27 -25.79 6.93
N TYR A 22 -3.37 -25.69 5.94
CA TYR A 22 -2.05 -26.28 6.02
C TYR A 22 -1.22 -25.59 7.13
N PRO A 23 -0.61 -26.34 8.07
CA PRO A 23 0.08 -25.76 9.22
C PRO A 23 1.28 -24.86 8.86
N HIS A 24 1.92 -25.10 7.72
CA HIS A 24 3.06 -24.31 7.23
C HIS A 24 2.66 -23.28 6.16
N SER A 25 1.38 -22.92 6.08
CA SER A 25 0.93 -21.79 5.25
C SER A 25 1.30 -20.44 5.88
N ALA A 26 0.93 -19.34 5.22
CA ALA A 26 1.25 -17.99 5.67
C ALA A 26 0.80 -17.72 7.11
N PHE A 27 1.70 -17.12 7.90
CA PHE A 27 1.45 -16.85 9.31
C PHE A 27 0.38 -15.76 9.51
N TYR A 28 -0.57 -16.02 10.40
CA TYR A 28 -1.58 -15.06 10.86
C TYR A 28 -1.26 -14.61 12.27
N ASP A 29 -1.05 -13.31 12.48
CA ASP A 29 -0.89 -12.74 13.82
C ASP A 29 -2.27 -12.46 14.44
N PRO A 30 -2.71 -13.21 15.48
CA PRO A 30 -4.03 -13.04 16.09
C PRO A 30 -4.19 -11.69 16.82
N LYS A 31 -3.09 -11.02 17.20
CA LYS A 31 -3.13 -9.77 17.94
C LYS A 31 -3.42 -8.59 17.02
N THR A 32 -2.64 -8.45 15.96
CA THR A 32 -2.82 -7.38 14.97
C THR A 32 -3.86 -7.73 13.90
N ARG A 33 -4.24 -9.01 13.80
CA ARG A 33 -5.16 -9.58 12.80
C ARG A 33 -4.63 -9.46 11.37
N LEU A 34 -3.30 -9.48 11.24
CA LEU A 34 -2.59 -9.32 9.98
C LEU A 34 -2.11 -10.69 9.44
N MET A 35 -2.17 -10.85 8.13
CA MET A 35 -1.60 -11.98 7.38
C MET A 35 -0.75 -11.39 6.26
N ARG A 36 0.57 -11.41 6.46
CA ARG A 36 1.51 -10.67 5.62
C ARG A 36 1.64 -11.24 4.22
N ASP A 37 1.85 -12.55 4.16
CA ASP A 37 2.11 -13.28 2.91
C ASP A 37 0.83 -13.96 2.39
N ASN A 38 0.87 -14.37 1.12
CA ASN A 38 -0.22 -15.10 0.48
C ASN A 38 -0.29 -16.54 1.06
N PRO A 39 -1.44 -16.97 1.61
CA PRO A 39 -1.60 -18.34 2.11
C PRO A 39 -1.55 -19.42 1.01
N ASN A 40 -1.79 -19.07 -0.25
CA ASN A 40 -1.78 -19.98 -1.41
C ASN A 40 -0.85 -19.43 -2.51
N PRO A 41 0.48 -19.56 -2.39
CA PRO A 41 1.43 -19.01 -3.35
C PRO A 41 1.42 -19.72 -4.71
N ASP A 42 0.98 -20.97 -4.77
CA ASP A 42 0.99 -21.79 -6.00
C ASP A 42 -0.17 -21.49 -6.96
N LEU A 43 -1.16 -20.70 -6.53
CA LEU A 43 -2.30 -20.32 -7.34
C LEU A 43 -1.95 -19.16 -8.29
N ASN A 44 -2.58 -19.15 -9.46
CA ASN A 44 -2.48 -18.04 -10.41
C ASN A 44 -3.01 -16.74 -9.79
N VAL A 45 -2.40 -15.60 -10.15
CA VAL A 45 -2.73 -14.27 -9.59
C VAL A 45 -4.22 -13.93 -9.71
N ASP A 46 -4.87 -14.32 -10.81
CA ASP A 46 -6.27 -14.03 -11.08
C ASP A 46 -7.24 -14.87 -10.23
N GLU A 47 -6.80 -16.03 -9.74
CA GLU A 47 -7.59 -16.94 -8.90
C GLU A 47 -7.37 -16.68 -7.40
N VAL A 48 -6.33 -15.93 -7.05
CA VAL A 48 -6.00 -15.62 -5.67
C VAL A 48 -7.00 -14.64 -5.08
N THR A 49 -7.88 -15.14 -4.21
CA THR A 49 -8.86 -14.30 -3.48
C THR A 49 -8.21 -13.32 -2.50
N PHE A 50 -7.01 -13.64 -2.01
CA PHE A 50 -6.29 -12.81 -1.06
C PHE A 50 -4.77 -12.92 -1.25
N PRO A 51 -4.13 -11.90 -1.85
CA PRO A 51 -2.70 -11.94 -2.19
C PRO A 51 -1.76 -11.63 -1.00
N GLY A 52 -2.27 -11.61 0.24
CA GLY A 52 -1.54 -11.11 1.41
C GLY A 52 -1.71 -9.61 1.64
N GLU A 53 -1.34 -9.13 2.83
CA GLU A 53 -1.41 -7.69 3.15
C GLU A 53 -0.19 -6.89 2.70
N ASN A 54 0.98 -7.53 2.54
CA ASN A 54 2.17 -6.82 2.06
C ASN A 54 1.96 -6.24 0.65
N THR A 55 1.27 -6.99 -0.21
CA THR A 55 0.92 -6.53 -1.56
C THR A 55 -0.02 -5.34 -1.51
N LEU A 56 -1.02 -5.36 -0.63
CA LEU A 56 -1.94 -4.24 -0.42
C LEU A 56 -1.22 -3.00 0.11
N HIS A 57 -0.32 -3.15 1.09
CA HIS A 57 0.46 -2.04 1.66
C HIS A 57 1.38 -1.35 0.64
N CYS A 58 1.94 -2.12 -0.30
CA CYS A 58 2.85 -1.61 -1.31
C CYS A 58 2.17 -1.29 -2.64
N SER A 59 0.84 -1.10 -2.67
CA SER A 59 0.07 -0.82 -3.88
C SER A 59 -0.60 0.56 -3.88
N GLY A 60 -1.08 0.99 -5.05
CA GLY A 60 -1.83 2.24 -5.21
C GLY A 60 -1.01 3.51 -4.94
N ASP A 61 -1.61 4.45 -4.21
CA ASP A 61 -1.04 5.78 -3.92
C ASP A 61 0.20 5.73 -3.04
N ALA A 62 0.39 4.65 -2.26
CA ALA A 62 1.59 4.45 -1.46
C ALA A 62 2.87 4.51 -2.32
N ILE A 63 2.81 3.94 -3.54
CA ILE A 63 3.90 3.98 -4.51
C ILE A 63 4.14 5.42 -5.00
N MET A 64 3.07 6.18 -5.29
CA MET A 64 3.20 7.56 -5.79
C MET A 64 3.78 8.49 -4.72
N LEU A 65 3.35 8.32 -3.47
CA LEU A 65 3.89 9.06 -2.33
C LEU A 65 5.35 8.71 -2.07
N ALA A 66 5.74 7.44 -2.17
CA ALA A 66 7.14 7.02 -2.08
C ALA A 66 8.00 7.64 -3.18
N LYS A 67 7.52 7.64 -4.44
CA LYS A 67 8.21 8.31 -5.56
C LYS A 67 8.36 9.81 -5.35
N THR A 68 7.35 10.46 -4.78
CA THR A 68 7.39 11.90 -4.49
C THR A 68 8.37 12.21 -3.35
N LYS A 69 8.45 11.35 -2.33
CA LYS A 69 9.49 11.42 -1.28
C LYS A 69 10.89 11.28 -1.85
N LEU A 70 11.13 10.25 -2.68
CA LEU A 70 12.42 10.05 -3.35
C LEU A 70 12.79 11.26 -4.20
N PHE A 71 11.85 11.80 -4.96
CA PHE A 71 12.07 13.01 -5.76
C PHE A 71 12.47 14.23 -4.90
N ALA A 72 11.82 14.43 -3.76
CA ALA A 72 12.17 15.50 -2.82
C ALA A 72 13.60 15.32 -2.28
N TRP A 73 13.98 14.11 -1.86
CA TRP A 73 15.33 13.81 -1.38
C TRP A 73 16.39 13.99 -2.47
N GLU A 74 16.13 13.54 -3.69
CA GLU A 74 17.06 13.76 -4.80
C GLU A 74 17.25 15.25 -5.13
N ALA A 75 16.21 16.06 -4.98
CA ALA A 75 16.28 17.50 -5.24
C ALA A 75 17.11 18.22 -4.16
N THR A 76 16.98 17.80 -2.89
CA THR A 76 17.81 18.31 -1.80
C THR A 76 19.27 17.86 -1.94
N GLU A 77 19.52 16.60 -2.31
CA GLU A 77 20.89 16.09 -2.50
C GLU A 77 21.64 16.72 -3.68
N LYS A 78 20.90 17.20 -4.69
CA LYS A 78 21.45 17.85 -5.88
C LYS A 78 21.50 19.38 -5.76
N ASP A 79 21.24 19.92 -4.57
CA ASP A 79 21.17 21.37 -4.29
C ASP A 79 20.25 22.14 -5.26
N MET A 80 19.23 21.48 -5.82
CA MET A 80 18.29 22.10 -6.78
C MET A 80 17.27 23.03 -6.09
N THR A 81 17.03 22.79 -4.80
CA THR A 81 16.06 23.50 -3.95
C THR A 81 16.64 23.65 -2.55
N GLN A 82 16.30 24.72 -1.83
CA GLN A 82 16.76 24.90 -0.45
C GLN A 82 16.16 23.84 0.49
N ASP A 83 16.88 23.55 1.58
CA ASP A 83 16.43 22.60 2.60
C ASP A 83 15.04 22.98 3.12
N GLY A 84 14.07 22.07 2.93
CA GLY A 84 12.70 22.24 3.40
C GLY A 84 11.74 22.95 2.45
N GLU A 85 12.22 23.52 1.34
CA GLU A 85 11.35 24.15 0.33
C GLU A 85 10.47 23.10 -0.36
N LEU A 86 11.10 22.01 -0.80
CA LEU A 86 10.43 20.87 -1.43
C LEU A 86 10.35 19.70 -0.45
N HIS A 87 9.28 19.64 0.37
CA HIS A 87 9.11 18.59 1.37
C HIS A 87 7.69 18.00 1.34
N PRO A 88 7.52 16.67 1.25
CA PRO A 88 6.21 16.04 1.05
C PRO A 88 5.23 16.24 2.22
N GLN A 89 5.73 16.50 3.43
CA GLN A 89 4.87 16.77 4.60
C GLN A 89 4.72 18.26 4.91
N ALA A 90 5.74 19.09 4.63
CA ALA A 90 5.71 20.51 4.99
C ALA A 90 5.10 21.35 3.86
N THR A 91 5.38 20.99 2.61
CA THR A 91 4.88 21.66 1.40
C THR A 91 4.23 20.64 0.43
N PRO A 92 3.15 19.95 0.85
CA PRO A 92 2.50 18.90 0.04
C PRO A 92 2.03 19.34 -1.37
N PRO A 93 1.37 20.51 -1.57
CA PRO A 93 0.94 20.90 -2.91
C PRO A 93 2.12 21.21 -3.84
N LEU A 94 3.19 21.83 -3.32
CA LEU A 94 4.39 22.12 -4.10
C LEU A 94 5.11 20.83 -4.50
N SER A 95 5.28 19.91 -3.56
CA SER A 95 5.92 18.61 -3.78
C SER A 95 5.19 17.77 -4.83
N SER A 96 3.85 17.71 -4.76
CA SER A 96 3.02 16.99 -5.73
C SER A 96 3.01 17.65 -7.11
N CYS A 97 2.94 18.99 -7.17
CA CYS A 97 3.02 19.73 -8.43
C CYS A 97 4.37 19.49 -9.12
N ALA A 98 5.48 19.65 -8.40
CA ALA A 98 6.83 19.45 -8.93
C ALA A 98 7.06 18.02 -9.44
N SER A 99 6.63 17.00 -8.68
CA SER A 99 6.75 15.60 -9.12
C SER A 99 5.88 15.29 -10.33
N SER A 100 4.69 15.93 -10.44
CA SER A 100 3.83 15.81 -11.61
C SER A 100 4.45 16.45 -12.86
N THR A 101 5.08 17.61 -12.72
CA THR A 101 5.75 18.32 -13.82
C THR A 101 6.90 17.49 -14.37
N LYS A 102 7.72 16.89 -13.50
CA LYS A 102 8.82 16.00 -13.93
C LYS A 102 8.32 14.75 -14.64
N ARG A 103 7.19 14.18 -14.21
CA ARG A 103 6.54 13.08 -14.94
C ARG A 103 6.07 13.51 -16.33
N LYS A 104 5.40 14.66 -16.44
CA LYS A 104 4.92 15.19 -17.73
C LYS A 104 6.06 15.45 -18.70
N SER A 105 7.16 16.05 -18.25
CA SER A 105 8.33 16.30 -19.11
C SER A 105 9.00 15.01 -19.56
N SER A 106 9.06 13.98 -18.70
CA SER A 106 9.62 12.68 -19.08
C SER A 106 8.78 11.91 -20.12
N ASN A 107 7.45 12.07 -20.10
CA ASN A 107 6.55 11.43 -21.07
C ASN A 107 6.57 12.14 -22.43
N TRP A 108 6.88 13.43 -22.48
CA TRP A 108 7.01 14.19 -23.74
C TRP A 108 8.27 13.82 -24.53
N ASN A 109 9.32 13.35 -23.84
CA ASN A 109 10.60 12.97 -24.44
C ASN A 109 10.68 11.46 -24.76
N ARG A 110 9.57 10.73 -24.68
CA ARG A 110 9.42 9.34 -25.16
C ARG A 110 8.58 9.32 -26.42
#